data_AF-A0A357MAT6-F1
#
_entry.id   AF-A0A357MAT6-F1
#
_cell.length_a   1.000
_cell.length_b   1.000
_cell.length_c   1.000
_cell.angle_alpha   90.00
_cell.angle_beta   90.00
_cell.angle_gamma   90.00
#
_symmetry.space_group_name_H-M   'P 1'
#
loop_
_entity.id
_entity.type
_entity.pdbx_description
1 polymer ?
#
loop_
_entity_poly.entity_id
_entity_poly.type
_entity_poly.pdbx_seq_one_letter_code
_entity_poly.pdbx_strand_id
1 'polypeptide(L)'
;MRKLFSILMTSLLVFGVALPMGGKVSADAASDASNRALIWLKTQQDATAGYAFEGLVDSFEDFWGPNNPKQIVYTYDQAVAAIAFIVKGERTRAEQVLNKMRDIQDPSGFWLNSYWYNNGFGEEIRKHVGPVVWMAMAA
;
A
#
# COMPACT_ATOMS: atom_id res chain seq x y z
N MET A 1 2.83 71.44 -27.33
CA MET A 1 1.63 70.60 -27.10
C MET A 1 1.24 69.83 -28.37
N ARG A 2 2.04 68.85 -28.78
CA ARG A 2 1.71 67.99 -29.94
C ARG A 2 2.58 66.72 -29.99
N LYS A 3 2.89 66.12 -28.85
CA LYS A 3 3.68 64.86 -28.77
C LYS A 3 3.31 64.03 -27.52
N LEU A 4 2.03 64.01 -27.13
CA LEU A 4 1.61 63.29 -25.92
C LEU A 4 0.24 62.60 -26.05
N PHE A 5 -0.19 62.30 -27.28
CA PHE A 5 -1.52 61.74 -27.54
C PHE A 5 -1.51 60.44 -28.36
N SER A 6 -0.39 59.72 -28.42
CA SER A 6 -0.29 58.48 -29.20
C SER A 6 0.21 57.27 -28.41
N ILE A 7 0.20 57.32 -27.08
CA ILE A 7 0.54 56.18 -26.22
C ILE A 7 -0.65 55.93 -25.28
N LEU A 8 -1.83 55.69 -25.84
CA LEU A 8 -2.99 55.23 -25.06
C LEU A 8 -3.77 54.14 -25.80
N MET A 9 -3.11 53.40 -26.70
CA MET A 9 -3.78 52.35 -27.46
C MET A 9 -2.86 51.16 -27.76
N THR A 10 -2.05 50.73 -26.79
CA THR A 10 -1.29 49.46 -26.91
C THR A 10 -0.81 48.92 -25.56
N SER A 11 -1.71 48.72 -24.60
CA SER A 11 -1.37 48.04 -23.33
C SER A 11 -2.38 46.99 -22.90
N LEU A 12 -3.30 46.58 -23.78
CA LEU A 12 -4.32 45.56 -23.52
C LEU A 12 -3.99 44.18 -24.08
N LEU A 13 -2.71 43.90 -24.32
CA LEU A 13 -2.21 42.60 -24.73
C LEU A 13 -0.98 42.30 -23.90
N VAL A 14 -0.89 41.06 -23.41
CA VAL A 14 0.17 40.49 -22.57
C VAL A 14 -0.03 40.67 -21.06
N PHE A 15 -1.15 40.17 -20.54
CA PHE A 15 -1.16 39.41 -19.28
C PHE A 15 -2.15 38.25 -19.36
N GLY A 16 -2.08 37.51 -20.47
CA GLY A 16 -2.54 36.12 -20.52
C GLY A 16 -1.49 35.23 -19.86
N VAL A 17 -1.19 35.46 -18.58
CA VAL A 17 -0.54 34.42 -17.78
C VAL A 17 -1.63 33.38 -17.60
N ALA A 18 -1.56 32.31 -18.39
CA ALA A 18 -2.22 31.07 -18.05
C ALA A 18 -1.73 30.71 -16.64
N LEU A 19 -2.54 31.05 -15.64
CA LEU A 19 -2.41 30.47 -14.33
C LEU A 19 -2.37 28.96 -14.57
N PRO A 20 -1.37 28.22 -14.06
CA PRO A 20 -1.51 26.79 -14.04
C PRO A 20 -2.80 26.55 -13.27
N MET A 21 -3.80 25.97 -13.94
CA MET A 21 -4.93 25.33 -13.30
C MET A 21 -4.35 24.11 -12.56
N GLY A 22 -3.54 24.38 -11.52
CA GLY A 22 -3.29 23.46 -10.44
C GLY A 22 -4.60 23.36 -9.71
N GLY A 23 -5.52 22.57 -10.29
CA GLY A 23 -6.72 22.17 -9.60
C GLY A 23 -6.29 21.66 -8.24
N LYS A 24 -7.00 22.06 -7.18
CA LYS A 24 -6.91 21.35 -5.91
C LYS A 24 -7.19 19.90 -6.26
N VAL A 25 -6.17 19.05 -6.27
CA VAL A 25 -6.40 17.62 -6.10
C VAL A 25 -6.93 17.55 -4.67
N SER A 26 -8.26 17.61 -4.56
CA SER A 26 -8.95 17.72 -3.28
C SER A 26 -8.51 16.53 -2.45
N ALA A 27 -8.26 16.72 -1.16
CA ALA A 27 -8.01 15.62 -0.23
C ALA A 27 -9.04 14.48 -0.40
N ASP A 28 -10.24 14.80 -0.89
CA ASP A 28 -11.30 13.87 -1.29
C ASP A 28 -10.86 12.84 -2.35
N ALA A 29 -10.18 13.26 -3.42
CA ALA A 29 -9.74 12.34 -4.48
C ALA A 29 -8.63 11.38 -4.01
N ALA A 30 -7.73 11.87 -3.15
CA ALA A 30 -6.70 11.04 -2.52
C ALA A 30 -7.33 10.08 -1.48
N SER A 31 -8.33 10.54 -0.73
CA SER A 31 -9.12 9.70 0.18
C SER A 31 -9.86 8.60 -0.58
N ASP A 32 -10.45 8.91 -1.74
CA ASP A 32 -11.14 7.94 -2.59
C ASP A 32 -10.18 6.87 -3.14
N ALA A 33 -9.00 7.27 -3.60
CA ALA A 33 -7.98 6.31 -4.05
C ALA A 33 -7.52 5.40 -2.90
N SER A 34 -7.28 5.97 -1.72
CA SER A 34 -6.92 5.22 -0.51
C SER A 34 -8.03 4.25 -0.08
N ASN A 35 -9.30 4.65 -0.16
CA ASN A 35 -10.43 3.79 0.19
C ASN A 35 -10.59 2.64 -0.80
N ARG A 36 -10.41 2.88 -2.11
CA ARG A 36 -10.41 1.79 -3.10
C ARG A 36 -9.24 0.83 -2.90
N ALA A 37 -8.05 1.35 -2.59
CA ALA A 37 -6.90 0.52 -2.25
C ALA A 37 -7.16 -0.35 -1.02
N LEU A 38 -7.82 0.19 0.01
CA LEU A 38 -8.22 -0.58 1.19
C LEU A 38 -9.21 -1.69 0.83
N ILE A 39 -10.21 -1.43 -0.02
CA ILE A 39 -11.16 -2.45 -0.47
C ILE A 39 -10.42 -3.61 -1.14
N TRP A 40 -9.48 -3.32 -2.04
CA TRP A 40 -8.67 -4.35 -2.68
C TRP A 40 -7.74 -5.08 -1.70
N LEU A 41 -7.11 -4.37 -0.77
CA LEU A 41 -6.28 -4.99 0.26
C LEU A 41 -7.07 -5.99 1.11
N LYS A 42 -8.34 -5.68 1.43
CA LYS A 42 -9.24 -6.59 2.14
C LYS A 42 -9.51 -7.86 1.34
N THR A 43 -9.67 -7.78 0.02
CA THR A 43 -9.86 -8.99 -0.81
C THR A 43 -8.61 -9.86 -0.83
N GLN A 44 -7.41 -9.27 -0.80
CA GLN A 44 -6.16 -10.04 -0.70
C GLN A 44 -6.01 -10.73 0.66
N GLN A 45 -6.51 -10.12 1.75
CA GLN A 45 -6.58 -10.80 3.05
C GLN A 45 -7.60 -11.93 3.04
N ASP A 46 -8.78 -11.69 2.46
CA ASP A 46 -9.87 -12.67 2.42
C ASP A 46 -9.51 -13.89 1.55
N ALA A 47 -8.59 -13.74 0.58
CA ALA A 47 -8.08 -14.82 -0.25
C ALA A 47 -7.33 -15.92 0.54
N THR A 48 -6.83 -15.61 1.74
CA THR A 48 -6.13 -16.58 2.59
C THR A 48 -7.06 -17.37 3.50
N ALA A 49 -8.37 -17.08 3.50
CA ALA A 49 -9.35 -17.74 4.36
C ALA A 49 -9.38 -19.25 4.15
N GLY A 50 -9.36 -20.02 5.25
CA GLY A 50 -9.36 -21.49 5.21
C GLY A 50 -8.01 -22.12 4.87
N TYR A 51 -6.95 -21.34 4.68
CA TYR A 51 -5.58 -21.84 4.48
C TYR A 51 -4.72 -21.70 5.75
N ALA A 52 -3.51 -22.28 5.72
CA ALA A 52 -2.60 -22.31 6.87
C ALA A 52 -2.33 -20.91 7.47
N PHE A 53 -2.18 -19.92 6.60
CA PHE A 53 -1.94 -18.53 6.97
C PHE A 53 -3.14 -17.62 6.72
N GLU A 54 -4.34 -18.13 7.01
CA GLU A 54 -5.54 -17.31 7.17
C GLU A 54 -5.25 -16.07 8.03
N GLY A 55 -5.73 -14.93 7.53
CA GLY A 55 -5.57 -13.62 8.16
C GLY A 55 -4.36 -12.84 7.68
N LEU A 56 -3.45 -13.46 6.93
CA LEU A 56 -2.43 -12.75 6.16
C LEU A 56 -2.98 -12.27 4.81
N VAL A 57 -2.24 -11.38 4.16
CA VAL A 57 -2.55 -10.76 2.88
C VAL A 57 -1.75 -11.46 1.78
N ASP A 58 -2.45 -12.00 0.79
CA ASP A 58 -1.83 -12.47 -0.45
C ASP A 58 -1.03 -11.34 -1.11
N SER A 59 0.27 -11.54 -1.28
CA SER A 59 1.19 -10.50 -1.76
C SER A 59 1.00 -10.17 -3.24
N PHE A 60 0.34 -11.04 -4.00
CA PHE A 60 0.10 -10.79 -5.42
C PHE A 60 -1.04 -11.65 -5.97
N GLU A 61 -1.80 -11.04 -6.88
CA GLU A 61 -2.61 -11.80 -7.84
C GLU A 61 -1.68 -12.26 -8.98
N ASP A 62 -0.75 -13.18 -8.69
CA ASP A 62 0.20 -13.70 -9.67
C ASP A 62 -0.03 -15.19 -9.91
N PHE A 63 0.33 -15.67 -11.11
CA PHE A 63 0.14 -17.06 -11.51
C PHE A 63 1.41 -17.62 -12.15
N TRP A 64 1.92 -18.77 -11.65
CA TRP A 64 2.96 -19.54 -12.31
C TRP A 64 2.37 -20.33 -13.49
N GLY A 65 2.10 -19.62 -14.59
CA GLY A 65 1.40 -20.17 -15.76
C GLY A 65 -0.12 -20.09 -15.62
N PRO A 66 -0.89 -20.52 -16.63
CA PRO A 66 -2.27 -20.10 -16.83
C PRO A 66 -3.27 -20.42 -15.71
N ASN A 67 -2.96 -21.33 -14.77
CA ASN A 67 -3.90 -21.77 -13.73
C ASN A 67 -3.24 -22.08 -12.37
N ASN A 68 -2.03 -21.57 -12.09
CA ASN A 68 -1.35 -21.88 -10.83
C ASN A 68 -1.14 -20.60 -10.02
N PRO A 69 -2.13 -20.16 -9.23
CA PRO A 69 -1.98 -18.95 -8.43
C PRO A 69 -0.77 -19.09 -7.51
N LYS A 70 0.05 -18.04 -7.46
CA LYS A 70 1.22 -17.98 -6.63
C LYS A 70 0.78 -17.58 -5.22
N GLN A 71 0.54 -18.59 -4.40
CA GLN A 71 -0.08 -18.41 -3.09
C GLN A 71 0.94 -17.99 -2.02
N ILE A 72 1.53 -16.80 -2.12
CA ILE A 72 2.62 -16.35 -1.22
C ILE A 72 2.24 -15.10 -0.45
N VAL A 73 2.72 -15.05 0.79
CA VAL A 73 2.73 -13.88 1.66
C VAL A 73 4.17 -13.43 1.89
N TYR A 74 4.49 -12.18 1.59
CA TYR A 74 5.76 -11.54 2.00
C TYR A 74 5.61 -10.88 3.35
N THR A 75 6.59 -11.07 4.23
CA THR A 75 6.61 -10.48 5.57
C THR A 75 6.54 -8.95 5.54
N TYR A 76 7.16 -8.31 4.54
CA TYR A 76 7.06 -6.86 4.36
C TYR A 76 5.62 -6.41 4.12
N ASP A 77 4.91 -7.08 3.21
CA ASP A 77 3.54 -6.72 2.86
C ASP A 77 2.61 -6.90 4.06
N GLN A 78 2.87 -7.91 4.91
CA GLN A 78 2.10 -8.10 6.14
C GLN A 78 2.26 -6.93 7.10
N ALA A 79 3.49 -6.46 7.31
CA ALA A 79 3.75 -5.29 8.15
C ALA A 79 3.04 -4.03 7.61
N VAL A 80 3.18 -3.76 6.32
CA VAL A 80 2.56 -2.57 5.69
C VAL A 80 1.03 -2.69 5.68
N ALA A 81 0.48 -3.88 5.46
CA ALA A 81 -0.96 -4.12 5.52
C ALA A 81 -1.52 -3.89 6.93
N ALA A 82 -0.84 -4.38 7.98
CA ALA A 82 -1.25 -4.13 9.36
C ALA A 82 -1.30 -2.62 9.67
N ILE A 83 -0.27 -1.87 9.26
CA ILE A 83 -0.24 -0.40 9.40
C ILE A 83 -1.39 0.24 8.62
N ALA A 84 -1.61 -0.16 7.37
CA ALA A 84 -2.71 0.35 6.56
C ALA A 84 -4.08 0.09 7.22
N PHE A 85 -4.31 -1.12 7.72
CA PHE A 85 -5.53 -1.45 8.44
C PHE A 85 -5.71 -0.59 9.70
N ILE A 86 -4.66 -0.39 10.51
CA ILE A 86 -4.70 0.48 11.69
C ILE A 86 -5.06 1.92 11.30
N VAL A 87 -4.37 2.49 10.32
CA VAL A 87 -4.59 3.87 9.85
C VAL A 87 -6.00 4.07 9.31
N LYS A 88 -6.59 3.03 8.73
CA LYS A 88 -7.95 3.07 8.16
C LYS A 88 -9.04 2.63 9.15
N GLY A 89 -8.70 2.32 10.39
CA GLY A 89 -9.66 1.90 11.43
C GLY A 89 -10.13 0.45 11.34
N GLU A 90 -9.50 -0.37 10.49
CA GLU A 90 -9.78 -1.80 10.30
C GLU A 90 -9.05 -2.65 11.36
N ARG A 91 -9.27 -2.33 12.64
CA ARG A 91 -8.50 -2.88 13.77
C ARG A 91 -8.49 -4.41 13.81
N THR A 92 -9.65 -5.05 13.61
CA THR A 92 -9.76 -6.51 13.62
C THR A 92 -8.86 -7.17 12.57
N ARG A 93 -8.77 -6.58 11.37
CA ARG A 93 -7.93 -7.10 10.28
C ARG A 93 -6.44 -6.91 10.58
N ALA A 94 -6.06 -5.79 11.18
CA ALA A 94 -4.70 -5.58 11.65
C ALA A 94 -4.30 -6.61 12.71
N GLU A 95 -5.18 -6.86 13.70
CA GLU A 95 -4.94 -7.84 14.75
C GLU A 95 -4.82 -9.26 14.20
N GLN A 96 -5.58 -9.63 13.17
CA GLN A 96 -5.43 -10.92 12.48
C GLN A 96 -4.02 -11.08 11.90
N VAL A 97 -3.52 -10.05 11.19
CA VAL A 97 -2.15 -10.06 10.63
C VAL A 97 -1.11 -10.17 11.74
N LEU A 98 -1.16 -9.27 12.73
CA LEU A 98 -0.14 -9.21 13.79
C LEU A 98 -0.13 -10.46 14.67
N ASN A 99 -1.29 -11.02 14.99
CA ASN A 99 -1.38 -12.28 15.74
C ASN A 99 -0.76 -13.43 14.95
N LYS A 100 -1.10 -13.56 13.65
CA LYS A 100 -0.52 -14.62 12.82
C LYS A 100 0.99 -14.45 12.70
N MET A 101 1.49 -13.23 12.49
CA MET A 101 2.92 -12.94 12.43
C MET A 101 3.63 -13.27 13.74
N ARG A 102 3.06 -12.93 14.90
CA ARG A 102 3.58 -13.34 16.21
C ARG A 102 3.69 -14.87 16.30
N ASP A 103 2.64 -15.58 15.90
CA ASP A 103 2.56 -17.04 16.06
C ASP A 103 3.58 -17.80 15.19
N ILE A 104 4.03 -17.20 14.07
CA ILE A 104 5.02 -17.79 13.15
C ILE A 104 6.44 -17.24 13.35
N GLN A 105 6.66 -16.35 14.32
CA GLN A 105 7.99 -15.79 14.56
C GLN A 105 8.95 -16.89 15.01
N ASP A 106 10.16 -16.90 14.43
CA ASP A 106 11.21 -17.78 14.92
C ASP A 106 11.58 -17.39 16.36
N PRO A 107 11.88 -18.34 17.26
CA PRO A 107 12.27 -18.04 18.64
C PRO A 107 13.50 -17.11 18.77
N SER A 108 14.32 -16.99 17.72
CA SER A 108 15.44 -16.06 17.65
C SER A 108 15.02 -14.62 17.26
N GLY A 109 13.73 -14.36 17.09
CA GLY A 109 13.15 -13.03 16.86
C GLY A 109 13.02 -12.60 15.40
N PHE A 110 13.34 -13.46 14.44
CA PHE A 110 13.23 -13.14 13.01
C PHE A 110 12.03 -13.82 12.34
N TRP A 111 11.70 -13.35 11.14
CA TRP A 111 10.78 -14.01 10.22
C TRP A 111 11.52 -14.38 8.93
N LEU A 112 10.99 -15.37 8.21
CA LEU A 112 11.39 -15.62 6.83
C LEU A 112 10.96 -14.46 5.92
N ASN A 113 11.55 -14.35 4.75
CA ASN A 113 11.16 -13.31 3.80
C ASN A 113 9.73 -13.51 3.29
N SER A 114 9.40 -14.76 2.96
CA SER A 114 8.14 -15.16 2.35
C SER A 114 7.69 -16.53 2.85
N TYR A 115 6.39 -16.79 2.68
CA TYR A 115 5.81 -18.08 2.93
C TYR A 115 4.70 -18.41 1.94
N TRP A 116 4.50 -19.69 1.67
CA TRP A 116 3.32 -20.20 1.00
C TRP A 116 2.12 -20.18 1.95
N TYR A 117 1.11 -19.36 1.68
CA TYR A 117 -0.02 -19.23 2.61
C TYR A 117 -0.93 -20.45 2.62
N ASN A 118 -0.93 -21.24 1.53
CA ASN A 118 -1.78 -22.42 1.38
C ASN A 118 -1.40 -23.56 2.33
N ASN A 119 -0.11 -23.75 2.60
CA ASN A 119 0.43 -24.88 3.36
C ASN A 119 1.40 -24.47 4.49
N GLY A 120 1.74 -23.18 4.59
CA GLY A 120 2.56 -22.63 5.65
C GLY A 120 4.07 -22.86 5.50
N PHE A 121 4.53 -23.44 4.38
CA PHE A 121 5.96 -23.63 4.16
C PHE A 121 6.65 -22.29 3.88
N GLY A 122 7.77 -22.06 4.56
CA GLY A 122 8.66 -20.93 4.28
C GLY A 122 9.30 -21.06 2.91
N GLU A 123 9.31 -19.97 2.14
CA GLU A 123 9.74 -20.00 0.73
C GLU A 123 11.14 -19.42 0.52
N GLU A 124 11.60 -18.46 1.34
CA GLU A 124 12.87 -17.78 1.06
C GLU A 124 13.60 -17.22 2.31
N ILE A 125 14.94 -17.25 2.25
CA ILE A 125 15.95 -16.47 3.01
C ILE A 125 15.68 -16.20 4.51
N ARG A 126 16.60 -16.65 5.37
CA ARG A 126 16.48 -16.57 6.84
C ARG A 126 17.32 -15.45 7.43
N LYS A 127 16.86 -14.86 8.55
CA LYS A 127 17.63 -13.91 9.39
C LYS A 127 18.05 -12.60 8.68
N HIS A 128 17.20 -12.08 7.81
CA HIS A 128 17.43 -10.76 7.20
C HIS A 128 16.83 -9.65 8.04
N VAL A 129 17.56 -8.53 8.13
CA VAL A 129 17.13 -7.35 8.91
C VAL A 129 15.86 -6.72 8.33
N GLY A 130 15.68 -6.76 7.00
CA GLY A 130 14.53 -6.16 6.32
C GLY A 130 13.19 -6.60 6.91
N PRO A 131 12.81 -7.89 6.80
CA PRO A 131 11.57 -8.42 7.37
C PRO A 131 11.36 -8.06 8.85
N VAL A 132 12.44 -8.05 9.64
CA VAL A 132 12.39 -7.74 11.08
C VAL A 132 12.08 -6.27 11.33
N VAL A 133 12.73 -5.34 10.62
CA VAL A 133 12.51 -3.90 10.81
C VAL A 133 11.08 -3.51 10.47
N TRP A 134 10.52 -4.07 9.39
CA TRP A 134 9.16 -3.79 8.99
C TRP A 134 8.15 -4.27 10.03
N MET A 135 8.29 -5.50 10.50
CA MET A 135 7.41 -6.03 11.54
C MET A 135 7.55 -5.28 12.86
N ALA A 136 8.77 -4.88 13.25
CA ALA A 136 9.00 -4.07 14.45
C ALA A 136 8.33 -2.68 14.38
N MET A 137 8.16 -2.12 13.18
CA MET A 137 7.43 -0.86 12.98
C MET A 137 5.90 -1.04 13.05
N ALA A 138 5.40 -2.22 12.67
CA ALA A 138 3.97 -2.49 12.60
C ALA A 138 3.37 -2.95 13.94
N ALA A 139 4.17 -3.58 14.80
CA ALA A 139 3.75 -4.22 16.05
C ALA A 139 3.68 -3.28 17.26
#